data_AF-W2SU24-F1
#
_entry.id   AF-W2SU24-F1
#
_cell.length_a   1.000
_cell.length_b   1.000
_cell.length_c   1.000
_cell.angle_alpha   90.00
_cell.angle_beta   90.00
_cell.angle_gamma   90.00
#
_symmetry.space_group_name_H-M   'P 1'
#
loop_
_entity.id
_entity.type
_entity.pdbx_description
1 polymer ?
#
loop_
_entity_poly.entity_id
_entity_poly.type
_entity_poly.pdbx_seq_one_letter_code
_entity_poly.pdbx_strand_id
1 'polypeptide(L)' 'MAEVEDSGGVGRLSQLEANYLNGPSKSSTALSFEALLDTLICLYDECCSSTLRKEKCVAEFVES' A
#
# COMPACT_ATOMS: atom_id res chain seq x y z
N MET A 1 -8.23 -22.28 20.62
CA MET A 1 -9.57 -22.17 20.02
C MET A 1 -9.46 -21.03 19.03
N ALA A 2 -9.31 -21.34 17.73
CA ALA A 2 -9.22 -20.31 16.71
C ALA A 2 -10.67 -19.99 16.29
N GLU A 3 -11.17 -18.85 16.74
CA GLU A 3 -12.45 -18.36 16.25
C GLU A 3 -12.26 -17.89 14.82
N VAL A 4 -12.85 -18.63 13.89
CA VAL A 4 -13.04 -18.20 12.50
C VAL A 4 -14.22 -17.24 12.54
N GLU A 5 -13.96 -15.97 12.81
CA GLU A 5 -15.01 -14.94 12.81
C GLU A 5 -15.17 -14.32 11.43
N ASP A 6 -16.38 -14.47 10.89
CA ASP A 6 -17.00 -13.82 9.73
C ASP A 6 -16.08 -13.47 8.54
N SER A 7 -16.05 -14.33 7.52
CA SER A 7 -15.36 -14.10 6.24
C SER A 7 -16.11 -13.12 5.32
N GLY A 8 -16.73 -12.08 5.88
CA GLY A 8 -17.27 -10.93 5.17
C GLY A 8 -16.19 -9.88 4.86
N GLY A 9 -16.60 -8.78 4.22
CA GLY A 9 -15.68 -7.66 3.94
C GLY A 9 -15.08 -7.04 5.21
N VAL A 10 -15.85 -6.98 6.30
CA VAL A 10 -15.43 -6.40 7.58
C VAL A 10 -14.33 -7.23 8.25
N GLY A 11 -14.50 -8.55 8.34
CA GLY A 11 -13.48 -9.44 8.92
C GLY A 11 -12.14 -9.37 8.18
N ARG A 12 -12.17 -9.25 6.84
CA ARG A 12 -10.97 -9.06 6.02
C ARG A 12 -10.27 -7.72 6.29
N LEU A 13 -11.03 -6.64 6.50
CA LEU A 13 -10.47 -5.33 6.84
C LEU A 13 -9.79 -5.37 8.22
N SER A 14 -10.42 -5.97 9.22
CA SER A 14 -9.84 -6.12 10.56
C SER A 14 -8.52 -6.90 10.55
N GLN A 15 -8.43 -7.96 9.73
CA GLN A 15 -7.19 -8.72 9.55
C GLN A 15 -6.09 -7.89 8.87
N LEU A 16 -6.45 -7.08 7.86
CA LEU A 16 -5.49 -6.21 7.19
C LEU A 16 -4.94 -5.13 8.13
N GLU A 17 -5.80 -4.51 8.94
CA GLU A 17 -5.42 -3.54 9.96
C GLU A 17 -4.44 -4.16 10.96
N ALA A 18 -4.78 -5.35 11.50
CA ALA A 18 -3.92 -6.05 12.42
C ALA A 18 -2.54 -6.38 11.80
N ASN A 19 -2.49 -6.76 10.52
CA ASN A 19 -1.23 -7.06 9.83
C ASN A 19 -0.29 -5.85 9.78
N TYR A 20 -0.81 -4.66 9.48
CA TYR A 20 0.00 -3.44 9.41
C TYR A 20 0.34 -2.86 10.78
N LEU A 21 -0.55 -2.97 11.78
CA LEU A 21 -0.26 -2.55 13.16
C LEU A 21 0.83 -3.41 13.83
N ASN A 22 0.83 -4.71 13.56
CA ASN A 22 1.85 -5.62 14.09
C ASN A 22 3.19 -5.53 13.36
N GLY A 23 3.17 -5.02 12.11
CA GLY A 23 4.33 -4.77 11.29
C GLY A 23 5.00 -6.03 10.70
N PRO A 24 6.04 -5.83 9.88
CA PRO A 24 6.71 -6.89 9.11
C PRO A 24 7.37 -7.97 9.99
N SER A 25 7.71 -7.64 11.23
CA SER A 25 8.31 -8.59 12.17
C SER A 25 7.37 -9.73 12.59
N LYS A 26 6.05 -9.53 12.43
CA LYS A 26 4.99 -10.47 12.83
C LYS A 26 4.22 -11.04 11.65
N SER A 27 4.33 -10.42 10.47
CA SER A 27 3.71 -10.87 9.24
C SER A 27 4.69 -10.72 8.09
N SER A 28 5.14 -11.84 7.52
CA SER A 28 6.12 -11.86 6.43
C SER A 28 5.60 -11.24 5.12
N THR A 29 4.29 -10.98 5.04
CA THR A 29 3.65 -10.35 3.88
C THR A 29 3.32 -8.89 4.12
N ALA A 30 3.49 -8.37 5.34
CA ALA A 30 3.30 -6.95 5.63
C ALA A 30 4.55 -6.18 5.23
N LEU A 31 4.37 -5.07 4.51
CA LEU A 31 5.44 -4.10 4.26
C LEU A 31 5.54 -3.11 5.42
N SER A 32 6.74 -2.64 5.72
CA SER A 32 6.91 -1.51 6.65
C SER A 32 6.35 -0.24 6.03
N PHE A 33 6.04 0.75 6.88
CA PHE A 33 5.66 2.07 6.40
C PHE A 33 6.79 2.74 5.60
N GLU A 34 8.03 2.53 6.01
CA GLU A 34 9.22 2.96 5.26
C GLU A 34 9.23 2.40 3.83
N ALA A 35 8.99 1.09 3.66
CA ALA A 35 8.94 0.48 2.32
C ALA A 35 7.78 1.03 1.46
N LEU A 36 6.65 1.40 2.07
CA LEU A 36 5.54 2.04 1.36
C LEU A 36 5.89 3.47 0.91
N LEU A 37 6.61 4.23 1.74
CA LEU A 37 7.12 5.56 1.39
C LEU A 37 8.16 5.47 0.27
N ASP A 38 9.11 4.54 0.37
CA ASP A 38 10.11 4.29 -0.68
C ASP A 38 9.43 3.94 -2.01
N THR A 39 8.39 3.10 -1.96
CA THR A 39 7.59 2.73 -3.14
C THR A 39 6.87 3.94 -3.75
N LEU A 40 6.28 4.80 -2.91
CA LEU A 40 5.60 6.01 -3.35
C LEU A 40 6.58 6.98 -4.04
N ILE A 41 7.74 7.20 -3.42
CA ILE A 41 8.78 8.08 -3.97
C ILE A 41 9.33 7.51 -5.29
N CYS A 42 9.61 6.21 -5.34
CA CYS A 42 10.06 5.53 -6.55
C CYS A 42 9.06 5.67 -7.70
N LEU A 43 7.77 5.47 -7.41
CA LEU A 43 6.71 5.66 -8.40
C LEU A 43 6.64 7.13 -8.88
N TYR A 44 6.71 8.08 -7.95
CA TYR A 44 6.67 9.50 -8.28
C TYR A 44 7.84 9.91 -9.19
N ASP A 45 9.07 9.49 -8.87
CA ASP A 45 10.27 9.81 -9.65
C ASP A 45 10.22 9.23 -11.06
N GLU A 46 9.77 7.98 -11.20
CA GLU A 46 9.60 7.33 -12.50
C GLU A 46 8.51 8.01 -13.32
N CYS A 47 7.39 8.41 -12.69
CA CYS A 47 6.34 9.18 -13.35
C CYS A 47 6.84 10.55 -13.83
N CYS A 48 7.66 11.24 -13.04
CA CYS A 48 8.28 12.52 -13.43
C CYS A 48 9.21 12.38 -14.64
N SER A 49 10.02 11.32 -14.66
CA SER A 49 11.06 11.12 -15.67
C SER A 49 10.52 10.50 -16.97
N SER A 50 9.44 9.73 -16.90
CA SER A 50 8.84 9.01 -18.02
C SER A 50 8.05 9.91 -18.98
N THR A 51 7.86 9.45 -20.23
CA THR A 51 6.90 10.06 -21.17
C THR A 51 5.46 9.96 -20.69
N LEU A 52 5.18 9.07 -19.73
CA LEU A 52 3.87 8.91 -19.10
C LEU A 52 3.37 10.17 -18.42
N ARG A 53 4.24 11.10 -17.99
CA ARG A 53 3.81 12.40 -17.41
C ARG A 53 2.90 13.23 -18.32
N LYS A 54 2.83 12.92 -19.62
CA LYS A 54 1.94 13.59 -20.58
C LYS A 54 0.52 13.03 -20.54
N GLU A 55 0.33 11.83 -20.02
CA GLU A 55 -0.98 11.22 -19.82
C GLU A 55 -1.69 11.95 -18.70
N LYS A 56 -2.94 12.35 -18.94
CA LYS A 56 -3.72 13.19 -18.04
C LYS A 56 -3.72 12.68 -16.58
N CYS A 57 -3.96 11.37 -16.40
CA CYS A 57 -4.02 10.79 -15.05
C CYS A 57 -2.67 10.83 -14.32
N VAL A 58 -1.55 10.70 -15.05
CA VAL A 58 -0.21 10.72 -14.45
C VAL A 58 0.23 12.15 -14.19
N ALA A 59 -0.09 13.09 -15.08
CA ALA A 59 0.11 14.52 -14.84
C ALA A 59 -0.64 14.97 -13.59
N GLU A 60 -1.93 14.61 -13.46
CA GLU A 60 -2.73 14.90 -12.27
C GLU A 60 -2.10 14.31 -11.00
N PHE A 61 -1.56 13.09 -11.04
CA PHE A 61 -0.88 12.48 -9.90
C PHE A 61 0.41 13.22 -9.50
N VAL A 62 1.21 13.66 -10.46
CA VAL A 62 2.52 14.29 -10.21
C VAL A 62 2.42 15.77 -9.80
N GLU A 63 1.41 16.47 -10.31
CA GLU A 63 1.21 17.92 -10.14
C GLU A 63 0.30 18.31 -8.95
N SER A 64 -0.34 17.33 -8.29
CA SER A 64 -1.25 17.54 -7.15
C SER A 64 -0.55 17.96 -5.85
#